data_AF-A0A562E0X3-F1
#
_entry.id   AF-A0A562E0X3-F1
#
_cell.length_a   1.000
_cell.length_b   1.000
_cell.length_c   1.000
_cell.angle_alpha   90.00
_cell.angle_beta   90.00
_cell.angle_gamma   90.00
#
_symmetry.space_group_name_H-M   'P 1'
#
loop_
_entity.id
_entity.type
_entity.pdbx_description
1 polymer ?
#
loop_
_entity_poly.entity_id
_entity_poly.type
_entity_poly.pdbx_seq_one_letter_code
_entity_poly.pdbx_strand_id
1 'polypeptide(L)'
;MHPDVPPGTDSPVEYGWSEQIAERFADKDIQGTPGRIVRVGRGHGDAVTFAGPLRVRTAGHPVCTGDWVIVREPPTEGDTIGTVCAVLPRTGAIVEPTRRDVRKSRFSPPTSTPSW
;
A
#
# COMPACT_ATOMS: atom_id res chain seq x y z
N MET A 1 -19.80 -10.50 32.19
CA MET A 1 -19.15 -9.20 31.99
C MET A 1 -18.46 -9.25 30.65
N HIS A 2 -19.09 -8.67 29.63
CA HIS A 2 -18.48 -8.48 28.32
C HIS A 2 -17.60 -7.23 28.44
N PRO A 3 -16.28 -7.28 28.15
CA PRO A 3 -15.50 -6.05 28.16
C PRO A 3 -16.03 -5.15 27.03
N ASP A 4 -16.44 -3.96 27.43
CA ASP A 4 -16.73 -2.83 26.57
C ASP A 4 -15.40 -2.45 25.89
N VAL A 5 -15.15 -2.97 24.69
CA VAL A 5 -14.02 -2.54 23.87
C VAL A 5 -14.43 -1.19 23.27
N PRO A 6 -13.73 -0.08 23.58
CA PRO A 6 -14.06 1.21 22.98
C PRO A 6 -13.94 1.10 21.46
N PRO A 7 -14.86 1.69 20.68
CA PRO A 7 -14.81 1.62 19.23
C PRO A 7 -13.51 2.29 18.72
N GLY A 8 -12.62 1.48 18.15
CA GLY A 8 -11.59 1.92 17.22
C GLY A 8 -10.19 2.16 17.79
N THR A 9 -9.76 1.48 18.86
CA THR A 9 -8.34 1.42 19.25
C THR A 9 -7.57 0.41 18.40
N ASP A 10 -7.77 0.46 17.08
CA ASP A 10 -6.96 -0.29 16.12
C ASP A 10 -5.53 0.22 16.24
N SER A 11 -4.71 -0.48 17.03
CA SER A 11 -3.31 -0.09 17.22
C SER A 11 -2.48 -0.62 16.05
N PRO A 12 -1.53 0.15 15.49
CA PRO A 12 -0.60 -0.35 14.48
C PRO A 12 0.11 -1.66 14.89
N VAL A 13 0.23 -1.93 16.19
CA VAL A 13 0.74 -3.17 16.77
C VAL A 13 -0.07 -4.39 16.34
N GLU A 14 -1.40 -4.30 16.33
CA GLU A 14 -2.28 -5.41 15.93
C GLU A 14 -2.13 -5.74 14.45
N TYR A 15 -1.69 -4.77 13.66
CA TYR A 15 -1.41 -4.96 12.25
C TYR A 15 0.03 -5.41 11.99
N GLY A 16 0.88 -5.57 13.00
CA GLY A 16 2.24 -6.08 12.83
C GLY A 16 3.32 -4.99 12.79
N TRP A 17 3.14 -3.91 13.55
CA TRP A 17 4.24 -3.01 13.90
C TRP A 17 5.36 -3.78 14.61
N SER A 18 6.62 -3.51 14.26
CA SER A 18 7.80 -4.14 14.84
C SER A 18 8.96 -3.16 14.92
N GLU A 19 9.99 -3.47 15.71
CA GLU A 19 11.19 -2.64 15.85
C GLU A 19 11.91 -2.43 14.50
N GLN A 20 11.98 -3.47 13.67
CA GLN A 20 12.52 -3.37 12.31
C GLN A 20 11.75 -2.38 11.43
N ILE A 21 10.44 -2.25 11.64
CA ILE A 21 9.64 -1.24 10.94
C ILE A 21 9.97 0.14 11.49
N ALA A 22 10.05 0.29 12.81
CA ALA A 22 10.39 1.55 13.47
C ALA A 22 11.76 2.09 13.02
N GLU A 23 12.79 1.25 12.89
CA GLU A 23 14.12 1.63 12.37
C GLU A 23 14.04 2.21 10.95
N ARG A 24 13.25 1.59 10.07
CA ARG A 24 13.04 2.09 8.69
C ARG A 24 12.34 3.44 8.64
N PHE A 25 11.55 3.77 9.66
CA PHE A 25 10.99 5.11 9.84
C PHE A 25 12.04 6.10 10.32
N ALA A 26 12.94 5.70 11.22
CA ALA A 26 14.02 6.56 11.73
C ALA A 26 15.01 6.99 10.62
N ASP A 27 15.25 6.13 9.63
CA ASP A 27 16.09 6.44 8.46
C ASP A 27 15.49 7.50 7.51
N LYS A 28 14.19 7.80 7.66
CA LYS A 28 13.48 8.78 6.86
C LYS A 28 13.35 10.07 7.67
N ASP A 29 14.16 11.08 7.35
CA ASP A 29 14.01 12.45 7.87
C ASP A 29 12.78 13.15 7.26
N ILE A 30 11.60 12.52 7.39
CA ILE A 30 10.33 12.97 6.83
C ILE A 30 9.37 13.21 7.99
N GLN A 31 8.95 14.46 8.13
CA GLN A 31 7.99 14.87 9.15
C GLN A 31 6.61 14.22 8.93
N GLY A 32 6.17 13.43 9.91
CA GLY A 32 4.85 12.80 9.94
C GLY A 32 4.77 11.62 10.92
N THR A 33 3.61 10.99 10.96
CA THR A 33 3.31 9.86 11.83
C THR A 33 3.31 8.56 11.02
N PRO A 34 3.84 7.45 11.55
CA PRO A 34 3.68 6.14 10.94
C PRO A 34 2.22 5.72 10.86
N GLY A 35 1.82 5.17 9.72
CA GLY A 35 0.51 4.57 9.54
C GLY A 35 0.57 3.33 8.66
N ARG A 36 -0.40 2.43 8.84
CA ARG A 36 -0.58 1.28 7.96
C ARG A 36 -1.84 1.44 7.13
N ILE A 37 -1.73 1.28 5.82
CA ILE A 37 -2.88 1.34 4.92
C ILE A 37 -3.76 0.11 5.11
N VAL A 38 -5.02 0.32 5.51
CA VAL A 38 -6.02 -0.75 5.67
C VAL A 38 -7.00 -0.80 4.51
N ARG A 39 -7.19 0.33 3.81
CA ARG A 39 -8.06 0.42 2.64
C ARG A 39 -7.50 1.39 1.61
N VAL A 40 -7.60 1.04 0.33
CA VAL A 40 -7.21 1.91 -0.79
C VAL A 40 -8.43 2.21 -1.65
N GLY A 41 -8.62 3.49 -1.96
CA GLY A 41 -9.58 4.00 -2.93
C GLY A 41 -8.88 4.77 -4.05
N ARG A 42 -9.66 5.43 -4.92
CA ARG A 42 -9.11 6.26 -6.00
C ARG A 42 -8.60 7.59 -5.44
N GLY A 43 -7.27 7.73 -5.32
CA GLY A 43 -6.59 8.95 -4.86
C GLY A 43 -6.64 9.19 -3.34
N HIS A 44 -7.24 8.26 -2.60
CA HIS A 44 -7.34 8.29 -1.14
C HIS A 44 -7.19 6.88 -0.58
N GLY A 45 -6.88 6.77 0.70
CA GLY A 45 -6.88 5.53 1.46
C GLY A 45 -7.23 5.79 2.92
N ASP A 46 -7.41 4.73 3.68
CA ASP A 46 -7.48 4.80 5.13
C ASP A 46 -6.23 4.17 5.71
N ALA A 47 -5.62 4.89 6.66
CA ALA A 47 -4.47 4.46 7.42
C ALA A 47 -4.85 4.30 8.90
N VAL A 48 -4.33 3.27 9.54
CA VAL A 48 -4.34 3.16 11.00
C VAL A 48 -3.04 3.72 11.53
N THR A 49 -3.11 4.75 12.36
CA THR A 49 -1.97 5.41 13.00
C THR A 49 -2.02 5.20 14.52
N PHE A 50 -0.97 5.59 15.24
CA PHE A 50 -0.99 5.56 16.71
C PHE A 50 -2.01 6.53 17.34
N ALA A 51 -2.39 7.58 16.62
CA ALA A 51 -3.48 8.48 17.02
C ALA A 51 -4.87 7.92 16.66
N GLY A 52 -4.93 6.78 15.97
CA GLY A 52 -6.15 6.12 15.51
C GLY A 52 -6.30 6.12 13.98
N PRO A 53 -7.47 5.69 13.49
CA PRO A 53 -7.78 5.65 12.06
C PRO A 53 -7.81 7.06 11.45
N LEU A 54 -7.14 7.24 10.31
CA LEU A 54 -7.05 8.50 9.59
C LEU A 54 -7.27 8.25 8.08
N ARG A 55 -8.18 9.02 7.49
CA ARG A 55 -8.33 9.05 6.03
C ARG A 55 -7.21 9.90 5.44
N VAL A 56 -6.57 9.42 4.38
CA VAL A 56 -5.42 10.07 3.77
C VAL A 56 -5.55 10.21 2.26
N ARG A 57 -5.06 11.33 1.70
CA ARG A 57 -4.82 11.49 0.27
C ARG A 57 -3.52 10.81 -0.09
N THR A 58 -3.52 10.00 -1.16
CA THR A 58 -2.32 9.28 -1.59
C THR A 58 -1.32 10.20 -2.28
N ALA A 59 -1.76 11.39 -2.74
CA ALA A 59 -0.91 12.41 -3.37
C ALA A 59 0.00 11.88 -4.51
N GLY A 60 -0.44 10.84 -5.21
CA GLY A 60 0.33 10.21 -6.30
C GLY A 60 1.27 9.08 -5.85
N HIS A 61 1.37 8.80 -4.55
CA HIS A 61 2.10 7.64 -4.05
C HIS A 61 1.38 6.32 -4.41
N PRO A 62 2.11 5.30 -4.88
CA PRO A 62 1.54 4.00 -5.24
C PRO A 62 1.31 3.15 -3.98
N VAL A 63 0.29 3.49 -3.20
CA VAL A 63 -0.06 2.75 -1.97
C VAL A 63 -0.90 1.50 -2.28
N CYS A 64 -0.66 0.44 -1.52
CA CYS A 64 -1.48 -0.76 -1.47
C CYS A 64 -1.90 -1.04 -0.02
N THR A 65 -2.96 -1.84 0.16
CA THR A 65 -3.33 -2.35 1.48
C THR A 65 -2.16 -3.12 2.09
N GLY A 66 -1.90 -2.86 3.37
CA GLY A 66 -0.77 -3.43 4.12
C GLY A 66 0.51 -2.61 4.05
N ASP A 67 0.59 -1.59 3.19
CA ASP A 67 1.77 -0.73 3.14
C ASP A 67 1.93 0.09 4.41
N TRP A 68 3.18 0.20 4.85
CA TRP A 68 3.59 1.17 5.86
C TRP A 68 3.88 2.51 5.18
N VAL A 69 3.31 3.58 5.72
CA VAL A 69 3.39 4.93 5.17
C VAL A 69 3.72 5.94 6.25
N ILE A 70 4.33 7.05 5.84
CA ILE A 70 4.42 8.26 6.65
C ILE A 70 3.24 9.14 6.24
N VAL A 71 2.41 9.52 7.20
CA VAL A 71 1.25 10.38 6.98
C VAL A 71 1.42 11.67 7.76
N ARG A 72 0.99 12.78 7.15
CA ARG A 72 0.87 14.05 7.84
C ARG A 72 -0.60 14.32 8.11
N GLU A 73 -0.88 14.75 9.33
CA GLU A 73 -2.20 15.24 9.71
C GLU A 73 -2.58 16.48 8.89
N PRO A 74 -3.89 16.75 8.72
CA PRO A 74 -4.36 17.91 7.98
C PRO A 74 -3.78 19.22 8.55
N PRO A 75 -3.37 20.18 7.71
CA PRO A 75 -2.74 21.42 8.16
C PRO A 75 -3.72 22.44 8.74
N THR A 76 -5.04 22.22 8.59
CA THR A 76 -6.08 23.17 8.98
C THR A 76 -7.09 22.49 9.90
N GLU A 77 -7.38 23.12 11.03
CA GLU A 77 -8.39 22.68 11.97
C GLU A 77 -9.77 22.66 11.27
N GLY A 78 -10.37 21.47 11.18
CA GLY A 78 -11.63 21.23 10.45
C GLY A 78 -11.48 20.39 9.18
N ASP A 79 -10.27 20.21 8.65
CA ASP A 79 -10.00 19.15 7.68
C ASP A 79 -9.78 17.82 8.42
N THR A 80 -10.35 16.75 7.88
CA THR A 80 -10.29 15.40 8.46
C THR A 80 -9.40 14.47 7.64
N ILE A 81 -8.77 14.98 6.58
CA ILE A 81 -8.03 14.17 5.62
C ILE A 81 -6.54 14.51 5.66
N GLY A 82 -5.74 13.55 6.12
CA GLY A 82 -4.28 13.65 6.09
C GLY A 82 -3.70 13.45 4.68
N THR A 83 -2.37 13.51 4.57
CA THR A 83 -1.65 13.29 3.31
C THR A 83 -0.54 12.27 3.49
N VAL A 84 -0.42 11.32 2.56
CA VAL A 84 0.72 10.40 2.49
C VAL A 84 1.95 11.18 2.03
N CYS A 85 3.01 11.17 2.83
CA CYS A 85 4.29 11.81 2.53
C CYS A 85 5.33 10.82 1.99
N ALA A 86 5.26 9.56 2.42
CA ALA A 86 6.14 8.51 1.94
C ALA A 86 5.51 7.13 2.12
N VAL A 87 6.00 6.17 1.31
CA VAL A 87 5.67 4.74 1.44
C VAL A 87 6.98 4.01 1.75
N LEU A 88 6.98 3.17 2.78
CA LEU A 88 8.15 2.38 3.13
C LEU A 88 8.36 1.28 2.07
N PRO A 89 9.62 0.88 1.78
CA PRO A 89 9.91 -0.20 0.86
C PRO A 89 9.20 -1.50 1.27
N ARG A 90 8.44 -2.09 0.34
CA ARG A 90 7.75 -3.37 0.55
C ARG A 90 8.76 -4.50 0.66
N THR A 91 8.88 -5.14 1.83
CA THR A 91 9.81 -6.26 2.04
C THR A 91 9.27 -7.60 1.50
N GLY A 92 8.04 -7.64 0.98
CA GLY A 92 7.40 -8.87 0.51
C GLY A 92 6.34 -8.67 -0.57
N ALA A 93 6.58 -7.76 -1.53
CA ALA A 93 5.66 -7.62 -2.65
C ALA A 93 5.69 -8.90 -3.51
N ILE A 94 4.61 -9.68 -3.49
CA ILE A 94 4.36 -10.70 -4.51
C ILE A 94 3.94 -9.94 -5.76
N VAL A 95 4.90 -9.71 -6.66
CA VAL A 95 4.63 -9.21 -8.00
C VAL A 95 4.10 -10.39 -8.82
N GLU A 96 2.79 -10.46 -9.03
CA GLU A 96 2.28 -11.27 -10.13
C GLU A 96 2.70 -10.57 -11.44
N PRO A 97 3.54 -11.20 -12.28
CA PRO A 97 3.87 -10.61 -13.57
C PRO A 97 2.59 -10.47 -14.39
N THR A 98 2.30 -9.27 -14.86
CA THR A 98 1.23 -9.06 -15.84
C THR A 98 1.55 -9.97 -17.03
N ARG A 99 0.69 -10.94 -17.35
CA ARG A 99 0.77 -11.70 -18.60
C ARG A 99 0.67 -10.71 -19.77
N ARG A 100 1.80 -10.30 -20.33
CA ARG A 100 1.87 -9.86 -21.72
C ARG A 100 2.07 -11.13 -22.56
N ASP A 101 0.99 -11.80 -22.92
CA ASP A 101 1.08 -12.75 -24.04
C ASP A 101 1.02 -11.94 -25.33
N VAL A 102 2.19 -11.52 -25.81
CA VAL A 102 2.39 -11.23 -27.22
C VAL A 102 2.84 -12.53 -27.87
N ARG A 103 1.89 -13.29 -28.42
CA ARG A 103 2.20 -14.34 -29.41
C ARG A 103 1.78 -13.87 -30.79
N LYS A 104 2.67 -13.12 -31.45
CA LYS A 104 2.76 -13.10 -32.91
C LYS A 104 3.80 -14.13 -33.35
N SER A 105 3.34 -15.32 -33.76
CA SER A 105 4.14 -16.25 -34.60
C SER A 105 3.17 -17.12 -35.41
N ARG A 106 2.92 -16.74 -36.66
CA ARG A 106 3.49 -17.35 -37.87
C ARG A 106 2.78 -18.66 -38.26
N PHE A 107 1.72 -18.50 -39.05
CA PHE A 107 1.10 -19.59 -39.79
C PHE A 107 1.90 -19.85 -41.06
N SER A 108 2.48 -21.04 -41.20
CA SER A 108 2.82 -21.67 -42.49
C SER A 108 3.14 -23.15 -42.24
N PRO A 109 2.30 -24.10 -42.67
CA PRO A 109 2.71 -25.49 -42.80
C PRO A 109 3.46 -25.67 -44.14
N PRO A 110 4.57 -26.43 -44.19
CA PRO A 110 5.09 -26.96 -45.44
C PRO A 110 4.29 -28.21 -45.79
N THR A 111 3.59 -28.21 -46.93
CA THR A 111 3.10 -29.47 -47.51
C THR A 111 4.04 -29.86 -48.63
N SER A 112 4.90 -30.82 -48.32
CA SER A 112 5.69 -31.58 -49.28
C SER A 112 4.78 -32.32 -50.26
N THR A 113 5.12 -32.28 -51.53
CA THR A 113 4.98 -33.44 -52.42
C THR A 113 6.10 -33.41 -53.46
N PRO A 114 7.02 -34.38 -53.48
CA PRO A 114 7.71 -34.74 -54.70
C PRO A 114 6.95 -35.89 -55.37
N SER A 115 6.66 -35.80 -56.67
CA SER A 115 6.35 -36.95 -57.52
C SER A 115 6.43 -36.56 -58.99
N TRP A 116 7.52 -37.04 -59.64
CA TRP A 116 7.73 -37.40 -61.05
C TRP A 116 7.45 -36.35 -62.13
#